data_AF-A0A266NC38-F1
#
_entry.id   AF-A0A266NC38-F1
#
_cell.length_a   1.000
_cell.length_b   1.000
_cell.length_c   1.000
_cell.angle_alpha   90.00
_cell.angle_beta   90.00
_cell.angle_gamma   90.00
#
_symmetry.space_group_name_H-M   'P 1'
#
loop_
_entity.id
_entity.type
_entity.pdbx_description
1 polymer ?
#
loop_
_entity_poly.entity_id
_entity_poly.type
_entity_poly.pdbx_seq_one_letter_code
_entity_poly.pdbx_strand_id
1 'polypeptide(L)'
;MSTKQLSAPQVFAPAGSTPLTEISISTYRTEVIIVINGLPGGTTVTTDFKVKDFGAKHDKGTAVANQPLRIPLQAASYKLHENKDAEITYTIDGSGDISPPLKIKIVK
;
A
#
# COMPACT_ATOMS: atom_id res chain seq x y z
N MET A 1 20.47 2.26 20.13
CA MET A 1 19.90 1.34 19.13
C MET A 1 19.18 2.20 18.10
N SER A 2 19.58 2.19 16.83
CA SER A 2 18.86 2.96 15.82
C SER A 2 17.50 2.31 15.61
N THR A 3 16.42 2.98 16.01
CA THR A 3 15.07 2.62 15.57
C THR A 3 15.08 2.75 14.05
N LYS A 4 15.09 1.62 13.35
CA LYS A 4 15.03 1.62 11.88
C LYS A 4 13.69 2.24 11.52
N GLN A 5 13.70 3.51 11.14
CA GLN A 5 12.50 4.24 10.76
C GLN A 5 11.88 3.53 9.55
N LEU A 6 10.61 3.13 9.67
CA LEU A 6 9.87 2.50 8.59
C LEU A 6 9.74 3.48 7.40
N SER A 7 9.83 2.95 6.18
CA SER A 7 9.57 3.73 4.97
C SER A 7 8.08 3.75 4.67
N ALA A 8 7.59 4.80 4.01
CA ALA A 8 6.24 4.78 3.45
C ALA A 8 6.11 3.63 2.42
N PRO A 9 4.91 3.03 2.27
CA PRO A 9 4.66 2.11 1.17
C PRO A 9 4.73 2.84 -0.18
N GLN A 10 4.82 2.06 -1.25
CA GLN A 10 4.72 2.54 -2.62
C GLN A 10 3.57 1.82 -3.33
N VAL A 11 3.03 2.40 -4.39
CA VAL A 11 2.02 1.75 -5.24
C VAL A 11 2.58 1.60 -6.64
N PHE A 12 2.36 0.45 -7.28
CA PHE A 12 2.81 0.16 -8.63
C PHE A 12 1.66 -0.40 -9.46
N ALA A 13 1.76 -0.24 -10.78
CA ALA A 13 0.99 -1.07 -11.70
C ALA A 13 1.40 -2.55 -11.53
N PRO A 14 0.52 -3.54 -11.82
CA PRO A 14 0.84 -4.97 -11.65
C PRO A 14 2.15 -5.42 -12.30
N ALA A 15 2.43 -4.90 -13.50
CA ALA A 15 3.65 -5.14 -14.26
C ALA A 15 4.58 -3.91 -14.35
N GLY A 16 4.34 -2.87 -13.55
CA GLY A 16 5.11 -1.63 -13.57
C GLY A 16 6.38 -1.69 -12.72
N SER A 17 7.42 -0.98 -13.15
CA SER A 17 8.67 -0.79 -12.40
C SER A 17 8.80 0.60 -11.78
N THR A 18 7.83 1.48 -12.01
CA THR A 18 7.83 2.87 -11.52
C THR A 18 6.70 3.07 -10.52
N PRO A 19 6.97 3.68 -9.35
CA PRO A 19 5.92 4.02 -8.39
C PRO A 19 4.89 4.98 -9.01
N LEU A 20 3.63 4.73 -8.69
CA LEU A 20 2.51 5.58 -9.05
C LEU A 20 2.38 6.75 -8.07
N THR A 21 2.07 7.92 -8.62
CA THR A 21 1.68 9.10 -7.84
C THR A 21 0.16 9.24 -7.72
N GLU A 22 -0.59 8.47 -8.52
CA GLU A 22 -2.05 8.42 -8.57
C GLU A 22 -2.54 7.04 -9.04
N ILE A 23 -3.78 6.69 -8.69
CA ILE A 23 -4.47 5.47 -9.14
C ILE A 23 -5.54 5.90 -10.14
N SER A 24 -5.31 5.65 -11.44
CA SER A 24 -6.34 5.82 -12.48
C SER A 24 -7.26 4.62 -12.54
N ILE A 25 -8.56 4.83 -12.33
CA ILE A 25 -9.60 3.79 -12.38
C ILE A 25 -9.71 3.19 -13.79
N SER A 26 -9.61 4.03 -14.82
CA SER A 26 -9.71 3.64 -16.22
C SER A 26 -8.52 2.81 -16.70
N THR A 27 -7.34 3.03 -16.11
CA THR A 27 -6.10 2.31 -16.41
C THR A 27 -5.98 1.03 -15.58
N TYR A 28 -6.14 1.13 -14.27
CA TYR A 28 -5.97 0.02 -13.33
C TYR A 28 -7.33 -0.56 -12.97
N ARG A 29 -7.90 -1.34 -13.89
CA ARG A 29 -9.28 -1.85 -13.77
C ARG A 29 -9.43 -3.05 -12.84
N THR A 30 -8.33 -3.75 -12.54
CA THR A 30 -8.33 -4.98 -11.74
C THR A 30 -7.70 -4.75 -10.37
N GLU A 31 -6.48 -4.24 -10.34
CA GLU A 31 -5.72 -4.00 -9.12
C GLU A 31 -4.53 -3.08 -9.37
N VAL A 32 -4.00 -2.55 -8.28
CA VAL A 32 -2.64 -2.01 -8.18
C VAL A 32 -1.90 -2.80 -7.11
N ILE A 33 -0.58 -2.66 -7.04
CA ILE A 33 0.24 -3.40 -6.08
C ILE A 33 0.84 -2.43 -5.07
N ILE A 34 0.53 -2.62 -3.79
CA ILE A 34 1.23 -1.97 -2.69
C ILE A 34 2.56 -2.70 -2.49
N VAL A 35 3.66 -1.96 -2.47
CA VAL A 35 5.02 -2.49 -2.34
C VAL A 35 5.67 -1.91 -1.09
N ILE A 36 6.22 -2.80 -0.26
CA ILE A 36 6.94 -2.46 0.96
C ILE A 36 8.35 -3.06 0.89
N ASN A 37 9.36 -2.22 1.08
CA ASN A 37 10.77 -2.58 0.93
C ASN A 37 11.48 -2.69 2.29
N GLY A 38 12.56 -3.46 2.33
CA GLY A 38 13.50 -3.46 3.46
C GLY A 38 12.99 -4.11 4.75
N LEU A 39 11.90 -4.88 4.67
CA LEU A 39 11.43 -5.71 5.77
C LEU A 39 12.29 -6.98 5.91
N PRO A 40 12.60 -7.40 7.15
CA PRO A 40 13.16 -8.72 7.40
C PRO A 40 12.24 -9.85 6.88
N GLY A 41 12.82 -10.98 6.49
CA GLY A 41 12.03 -12.16 6.13
C GLY A 41 11.20 -12.66 7.32
N GLY A 42 9.96 -13.06 7.06
CA GLY A 42 9.01 -13.50 8.07
C GLY A 42 8.27 -12.35 8.78
N THR A 43 8.58 -11.08 8.48
CA THR A 43 7.80 -9.96 9.00
C THR A 43 6.42 -9.94 8.34
N THR A 44 5.37 -10.14 9.13
CA THR A 44 3.99 -9.96 8.70
C THR A 44 3.57 -8.51 8.90
N VAL A 45 2.86 -7.96 7.94
CA VAL A 45 2.31 -6.61 8.01
C VAL A 45 0.85 -6.60 7.59
N THR A 46 0.12 -5.63 8.11
CA THR A 46 -1.23 -5.28 7.68
C THR A 46 -1.18 -3.91 7.01
N THR A 47 -1.52 -3.82 5.73
CA THR A 47 -1.69 -2.55 5.02
C THR A 47 -3.07 -1.96 5.32
N ASP A 48 -3.15 -0.64 5.44
CA ASP A 48 -4.38 0.11 5.57
C ASP A 48 -4.49 1.05 4.37
N PHE A 49 -5.50 0.82 3.52
CA PHE A 49 -5.87 1.72 2.43
C PHE A 49 -7.12 2.50 2.85
N LYS A 50 -6.96 3.78 3.14
CA LYS A 50 -8.03 4.65 3.62
C LYS A 50 -8.38 5.69 2.58
N VAL A 51 -9.62 5.66 2.11
CA VAL A 51 -10.18 6.78 1.32
C VAL A 51 -10.84 7.75 2.30
N LYS A 52 -10.55 9.04 2.14
CA LYS A 52 -11.16 10.08 2.98
C LYS A 52 -12.68 9.94 2.99
N ASP A 53 -13.26 9.81 4.19
CA ASP A 53 -14.71 9.67 4.46
C ASP A 53 -15.36 8.30 4.15
N PHE A 54 -14.62 7.27 3.69
CA PHE A 54 -15.20 5.96 3.29
C PHE A 54 -14.66 4.73 4.06
N GLY A 55 -13.84 4.94 5.09
CA GLY A 55 -13.26 3.87 5.90
C GLY A 55 -11.98 3.27 5.30
N ALA A 56 -11.39 2.34 6.05
CA ALA A 56 -10.17 1.65 5.69
C ALA A 56 -10.45 0.26 5.10
N LYS A 57 -9.64 -0.13 4.12
CA LYS A 57 -9.51 -1.50 3.64
C LYS A 57 -8.20 -2.07 4.15
N HIS A 58 -8.24 -3.27 4.67
CA HIS A 58 -7.09 -3.92 5.26
C HIS A 58 -6.73 -5.18 4.48
N ASP A 59 -5.47 -5.28 4.11
CA ASP A 59 -4.90 -6.45 3.46
C ASP A 59 -3.62 -6.84 4.21
N LYS A 60 -3.23 -8.12 4.13
CA LYS A 60 -2.07 -8.63 4.85
C LYS A 60 -1.06 -9.23 3.90
N GLY A 61 0.20 -9.20 4.32
CA GLY A 61 1.29 -9.89 3.63
C GLY A 61 2.42 -10.24 4.57
N THR A 62 3.22 -11.24 4.20
CA THR A 62 4.40 -11.65 4.94
C THR A 62 5.62 -11.50 4.04
N ALA A 63 6.60 -10.73 4.49
CA ALA A 63 7.80 -10.45 3.74
C ALA A 63 8.66 -11.72 3.57
N VAL A 64 9.19 -11.90 2.36
CA VAL A 64 10.25 -12.87 2.08
C VAL A 64 11.58 -12.14 2.17
N ALA A 65 12.59 -12.77 2.78
CA ALA A 65 13.90 -12.16 2.95
C ALA A 65 14.48 -11.67 1.62
N ASN A 66 15.02 -10.45 1.61
CA ASN A 66 15.62 -9.81 0.43
C ASN A 66 14.69 -9.60 -0.77
N GLN A 67 13.36 -9.66 -0.57
CA GLN A 67 12.39 -9.34 -1.62
C GLN A 67 11.43 -8.23 -1.14
N PRO A 68 11.01 -7.32 -2.03
CA PRO A 68 9.90 -6.43 -1.74
C PRO A 68 8.63 -7.24 -1.44
N LEU A 69 7.93 -6.88 -0.37
CA LEU A 69 6.60 -7.42 -0.12
C LEU A 69 5.62 -6.74 -1.09
N ARG A 70 4.82 -7.54 -1.80
CA ARG A 70 3.83 -7.09 -2.77
C ARG A 70 2.44 -7.52 -2.31
N ILE A 71 1.56 -6.56 -2.05
CA ILE A 71 0.19 -6.79 -1.59
C ILE A 71 -0.77 -6.21 -2.63
N PRO A 72 -1.59 -7.03 -3.31
CA PRO A 72 -2.56 -6.53 -4.27
C PRO A 72 -3.67 -5.71 -3.61
N LEU A 73 -3.90 -4.50 -4.11
CA LEU A 73 -5.06 -3.68 -3.78
C LEU A 73 -6.08 -3.79 -4.91
N GLN A 74 -7.16 -4.51 -4.64
CA GLN A 74 -8.22 -4.78 -5.62
C GLN A 74 -8.95 -3.50 -6.02
N ALA A 75 -9.36 -3.40 -7.29
CA ALA A 75 -10.07 -2.25 -7.83
C ALA A 75 -11.38 -1.94 -7.11
N ALA A 76 -12.03 -2.94 -6.51
CA ALA A 76 -13.20 -2.73 -5.67
C ALA A 76 -12.95 -1.73 -4.51
N SER A 77 -11.70 -1.58 -4.07
CA SER A 77 -11.30 -0.66 -2.99
C SER A 77 -11.22 0.81 -3.43
N TYR A 78 -11.03 1.11 -4.71
CA TYR A 78 -10.85 2.49 -5.19
C TYR A 78 -11.77 2.91 -6.35
N LYS A 79 -12.35 1.97 -7.10
CA LYS A 79 -13.12 2.27 -8.33
C LYS A 79 -14.36 3.14 -8.13
N LEU A 80 -14.87 3.26 -6.90
CA LEU A 80 -16.04 4.06 -6.56
C LEU A 80 -15.67 5.45 -5.98
N HIS A 81 -14.38 5.76 -5.91
CA HIS A 81 -13.86 6.92 -5.19
C HIS A 81 -13.11 7.88 -6.12
N GLU A 82 -13.65 8.12 -7.31
CA GLU A 82 -13.07 9.06 -8.28
C GLU A 82 -12.89 10.46 -7.65
N ASN A 83 -11.75 11.10 -7.93
CA ASN A 83 -11.38 12.43 -7.42
C ASN A 83 -11.29 12.52 -5.89
N LYS A 84 -10.97 11.41 -5.23
CA LYS A 84 -10.71 11.37 -3.78
C LYS A 84 -9.23 11.17 -3.49
N ASP A 85 -8.80 11.73 -2.37
CA ASP A 85 -7.51 11.43 -1.78
C ASP A 85 -7.62 10.15 -0.95
N ALA A 86 -6.61 9.29 -1.11
CA ALA A 86 -6.42 8.10 -0.31
C ALA A 86 -5.06 8.15 0.40
N GLU A 87 -5.00 7.44 1.52
CA GLU A 87 -3.80 7.27 2.32
C GLU A 87 -3.50 5.78 2.47
N ILE A 88 -2.23 5.41 2.38
CA ILE A 88 -1.77 4.04 2.56
C ILE A 88 -0.71 4.01 3.66
N THR A 89 -0.95 3.21 4.68
CA THR A 89 0.05 2.87 5.70
C THR A 89 0.20 1.36 5.78
N TYR A 90 1.21 0.90 6.52
CA TYR A 90 1.25 -0.48 6.99
C TYR A 90 1.68 -0.54 8.45
N THR A 91 1.19 -1.56 9.15
CA THR A 91 1.53 -1.86 10.54
C THR A 91 2.27 -3.20 10.58
N ILE A 92 3.38 -3.27 11.31
CA ILE A 92 4.07 -4.54 11.57
C ILE A 92 3.29 -5.32 12.64
N ASP A 93 2.82 -6.51 12.28
CA ASP A 93 2.08 -7.38 13.18
C ASP A 93 3.02 -7.83 14.32
N GLY A 94 2.58 -7.66 15.57
CA GLY A 94 3.33 -8.03 16.77
C GLY A 94 4.12 -6.89 17.42
N SER A 95 4.71 -5.96 16.66
CA SER A 95 5.34 -4.76 17.24
C SER A 95 4.38 -3.57 17.31
N GLY A 96 3.42 -3.49 16.39
CA GLY A 96 2.51 -2.35 16.30
C GLY A 96 3.14 -1.11 15.65
N ASP A 97 4.37 -1.20 15.14
CA ASP A 97 5.02 -0.09 14.45
C ASP A 97 4.28 0.25 13.16
N ILE A 98 4.01 1.53 12.94
CA ILE A 98 3.24 2.03 11.78
C ILE A 98 4.18 2.84 10.87
N SER A 99 4.09 2.60 9.56
CA SER A 99 4.81 3.37 8.56
C SER A 99 4.34 4.83 8.47
N PRO A 100 5.18 5.76 7.97
CA PRO A 100 4.67 7.01 7.43
C PRO A 100 3.63 6.75 6.33
N PRO A 101 2.65 7.64 6.14
CA PRO A 101 1.62 7.48 5.12
C PRO A 101 2.13 7.79 3.71
N LEU A 102 1.70 7.00 2.74
CA LEU A 102 1.69 7.38 1.32
C LEU A 102 0.36 8.06 1.00
N LYS A 103 0.40 9.30 0.53
CA LYS A 103 -0.78 9.99 0.02
C LYS A 103 -0.87 9.78 -1.49
N ILE A 104 -2.03 9.36 -1.97
CA ILE A 104 -2.25 9.07 -3.38
C ILE A 104 -3.64 9.53 -3.83
N LYS A 105 -3.74 10.13 -5.01
CA LYS A 105 -5.02 10.56 -5.57
C LYS A 105 -5.63 9.43 -6.38
N ILE A 106 -6.94 9.23 -6.26
CA ILE A 106 -7.71 8.38 -7.14
C ILE A 106 -8.28 9.25 -8.26
N VAL A 107 -7.91 8.96 -9.49
CA VAL A 107 -8.32 9.68 -10.69
C VAL A 107 -9.12 8.76 -11.61
N LYS A 108 -9.75 9.36 -12.62
CA LYS A 108 -10.61 8.64 -13.54
C LYS A 108 -9.88 7.58 -14.36
#